data_AF-A0A1Y2BX53-F1
#
_entry.id   AF-A0A1Y2BX53-F1
#
_cell.length_a   1.000
_cell.length_b   1.000
_cell.length_c   1.000
_cell.angle_alpha   90.00
_cell.angle_beta   90.00
_cell.angle_gamma   90.00
#
_symmetry.space_group_name_H-M   'P 1'
#
loop_
_entity.id
_entity.type
_entity.pdbx_description
1 polymer ?
#
loop_
_entity_poly.entity_id
_entity_poly.type
_entity_poly.pdbx_seq_one_letter_code
_entity_poly.pdbx_strand_id
1 'polypeptide(L)'
;MYGPINVRNLKMGDTMLWCTCGLSKTQPWCDKSHIGTKFKPLKWKVEGTKKDGGAQTFYSICNCKYTTDPPFCDASHIHLPLKYLKAVKECSEAPHESVKRICEKCGYVPGMFDDDEDEK
;
A
#
# COMPACT_ATOMS: atom_id res chain seq x y z
N MET A 1 -10.41 2.94 -3.98
CA MET A 1 -9.34 2.07 -3.43
C MET A 1 -8.16 2.88 -2.85
N TYR A 2 -8.39 3.90 -2.00
CA TYR A 2 -7.29 4.75 -1.50
C TYR A 2 -7.33 5.07 0.00
N GLY A 3 -8.40 4.71 0.71
CA GLY A 3 -8.51 4.90 2.15
C GLY A 3 -7.63 3.95 2.96
N PRO A 4 -7.39 4.25 4.24
CA PRO A 4 -6.65 3.36 5.13
C PRO A 4 -7.39 2.05 5.38
N ILE A 5 -6.66 1.05 5.86
CA ILE A 5 -7.24 -0.16 6.43
C ILE A 5 -7.14 -0.07 7.95
N ASN A 6 -8.28 -0.21 8.61
CA ASN A 6 -8.36 -0.20 10.06
C ASN A 6 -8.13 -1.61 10.59
N VAL A 7 -7.04 -1.79 11.33
CA VAL A 7 -6.67 -3.08 11.95
C VAL A 7 -6.93 -2.99 13.45
N ARG A 8 -7.44 -4.09 14.03
CA ARG A 8 -7.75 -4.18 15.46
C ARG A 8 -6.96 -5.31 16.12
N ASN A 9 -6.79 -5.19 17.43
CA ASN A 9 -6.32 -6.26 18.31
C ASN A 9 -4.95 -6.85 17.93
N LEU A 10 -4.05 -6.03 17.38
CA LEU A 10 -2.65 -6.43 17.22
C LEU A 10 -2.01 -6.56 18.60
N LYS A 11 -1.26 -7.64 18.81
CA LYS A 11 -0.58 -7.87 20.07
C LYS A 11 0.70 -7.04 20.14
N MET A 12 0.87 -6.33 21.25
CA MET A 12 2.08 -5.54 21.50
C MET A 12 3.32 -6.45 21.48
N GLY A 13 4.38 -5.98 20.82
CA GLY A 13 5.62 -6.73 20.62
C GLY A 13 5.64 -7.60 19.38
N ASP A 14 4.49 -7.89 18.76
CA ASP A 14 4.46 -8.63 17.49
C ASP A 14 5.16 -7.85 16.39
N THR A 15 5.69 -8.59 15.43
CA THR A 15 6.28 -8.03 14.22
C THR A 15 5.32 -8.22 13.07
N MET A 16 4.91 -7.11 12.46
CA MET A 16 4.10 -7.09 11.25
C MET A 16 4.96 -6.69 10.06
N LEU A 17 4.64 -7.24 8.87
CA LEU A 17 5.27 -6.86 7.61
C LEU A 17 4.28 -6.06 6.78
N TRP A 18 4.44 -4.73 6.76
CA TRP A 18 3.58 -3.85 5.97
C TRP A 18 3.92 -3.94 4.48
N CYS A 19 2.89 -4.06 3.65
CA CYS A 19 3.02 -4.11 2.19
C CYS A 19 3.37 -2.73 1.66
N THR A 20 4.53 -2.60 1.00
CA THR A 20 4.99 -1.35 0.35
C THR A 20 4.72 -1.31 -1.15
N CYS A 21 4.47 -2.46 -1.79
CA CYS A 21 4.34 -2.56 -3.25
C CYS A 21 2.92 -2.37 -3.80
N GLY A 22 1.89 -2.44 -2.95
CA GLY A 22 0.48 -2.38 -3.38
C GLY A 22 -0.11 -3.69 -3.91
N LEU A 23 0.71 -4.67 -4.32
CA LEU A 23 0.27 -5.92 -4.96
C LEU A 23 -0.29 -6.99 -4.01
N SER A 24 -0.22 -6.79 -2.69
CA SER A 24 -0.69 -7.82 -1.74
C SER A 24 -2.21 -8.02 -1.84
N LYS A 25 -2.63 -9.28 -1.77
CA LYS A 25 -4.04 -9.68 -1.66
C LYS A 25 -4.55 -9.70 -0.22
N THR A 26 -3.64 -9.55 0.77
CA THR A 26 -3.96 -9.52 2.21
C THR A 26 -3.61 -8.17 2.84
N GLN A 27 -3.92 -7.08 2.12
CA GLN A 27 -3.66 -5.72 2.60
C GLN A 27 -4.19 -5.53 4.04
N PRO A 28 -3.45 -4.82 4.90
CA PRO A 28 -2.26 -4.02 4.60
C PRO A 28 -0.95 -4.81 4.68
N TRP A 29 -1.01 -6.12 4.89
CA TRP A 29 0.15 -6.96 5.18
C TRP A 29 0.77 -7.55 3.92
N CYS A 30 2.05 -7.89 4.03
CA CYS A 30 2.80 -8.54 2.96
C CYS A 30 2.45 -10.02 2.86
N ASP A 31 2.00 -10.45 1.68
CA ASP A 31 1.75 -11.85 1.30
C ASP A 31 2.82 -12.43 0.37
N LYS A 32 3.95 -11.72 0.21
CA LYS A 32 5.04 -12.01 -0.74
C LYS A 32 4.75 -11.71 -2.22
N SER A 33 3.63 -11.05 -2.55
CA SER A 33 3.34 -10.61 -3.91
C SER A 33 4.37 -9.62 -4.49
N HIS A 34 5.24 -9.03 -3.65
CA HIS A 34 6.36 -8.19 -4.08
C HIS A 34 7.54 -8.95 -4.71
N ILE A 35 7.61 -10.28 -4.59
CA ILE A 35 8.74 -11.07 -5.14
C ILE A 35 8.84 -10.83 -6.66
N GLY A 36 10.04 -10.48 -7.11
CA GLY A 36 10.32 -10.11 -8.50
C GLY A 36 10.20 -8.61 -8.77
N THR A 37 9.96 -7.79 -7.75
CA THR A 37 10.02 -6.32 -7.82
C THR A 37 11.13 -5.78 -6.91
N LYS A 38 11.49 -4.51 -7.05
CA LYS A 38 12.43 -3.80 -6.17
C LYS A 38 11.89 -3.54 -4.76
N PHE A 39 10.57 -3.67 -4.56
CA PHE A 39 9.93 -3.35 -3.29
C PHE A 39 10.16 -4.45 -2.25
N LYS A 40 10.44 -4.03 -1.02
CA LYS A 40 10.55 -4.92 0.14
C LYS A 40 9.53 -4.50 1.20
N PRO A 41 8.91 -5.44 1.91
CA PRO A 41 7.98 -5.11 2.98
C PRO A 41 8.71 -4.40 4.12
N LEU A 42 8.00 -3.47 4.78
CA LEU A 42 8.54 -2.77 5.93
C LEU A 42 8.21 -3.57 7.20
N LYS A 43 9.25 -3.86 7.99
CA LYS A 43 9.10 -4.52 9.28
C LYS A 43 8.69 -3.49 10.33
N TRP A 44 7.50 -3.65 10.89
CA TRP A 44 6.99 -2.80 11.96
C TRP A 44 6.78 -3.64 13.23
N LYS A 45 7.29 -3.13 14.36
CA LYS A 45 7.03 -3.73 15.68
C LYS A 45 5.84 -3.02 16.29
N VAL A 46 4.85 -3.78 16.76
CA VAL A 46 3.64 -3.22 17.39
C VAL A 46 4.03 -2.63 18.75
N GLU A 47 4.02 -1.30 18.84
CA GLU A 47 4.33 -0.56 20.06
C GLU A 47 3.06 -0.26 20.87
N GLY A 48 3.26 0.11 22.14
CA GLY A 48 2.17 0.57 23.01
C GLY A 48 1.72 2.01 22.70
N THR A 49 0.67 2.47 23.38
CA THR A 49 0.19 3.85 23.22
C THR A 49 1.25 4.87 23.66
N LYS A 50 1.25 6.05 23.03
CA LYS A 50 2.12 7.17 23.45
C LYS A 50 1.80 7.71 24.85
N LYS A 51 0.59 7.44 25.38
CA LYS A 51 0.12 8.02 26.64
C LYS A 51 0.67 7.26 27.85
N ASP A 52 0.63 5.94 27.81
CA ASP A 52 0.92 5.07 28.96
C ASP A 52 1.71 3.79 28.61
N GLY A 53 2.06 3.59 27.33
CA GLY A 53 2.74 2.37 26.87
C GLY A 53 1.86 1.12 26.88
N GLY A 54 0.55 1.24 27.15
CA GLY A 54 -0.40 0.14 27.13
C GLY A 54 -0.71 -0.37 25.72
N ALA A 55 -1.46 -1.46 25.61
CA ALA A 55 -1.82 -2.02 24.31
C ALA A 55 -2.81 -1.09 23.55
N GLN A 56 -2.48 -0.74 22.31
CA GLN A 56 -3.39 -0.05 21.41
C GLN A 56 -4.31 -1.06 20.71
N THR A 57 -5.62 -0.82 20.76
CA THR A 57 -6.65 -1.72 20.20
C THR A 57 -6.97 -1.47 18.73
N PHE A 58 -6.60 -0.30 18.21
CA PHE A 58 -6.99 0.17 16.89
C PHE A 58 -5.85 0.92 16.21
N TYR A 59 -5.57 0.57 14.96
CA TYR A 59 -4.54 1.17 14.12
C TYR A 59 -5.12 1.50 12.74
N SER A 60 -4.89 2.72 12.27
CA SER A 60 -5.20 3.09 10.89
C SER A 60 -3.94 2.95 10.04
N ILE A 61 -3.89 1.89 9.23
CA ILE A 61 -2.71 1.51 8.46
C ILE A 61 -2.86 2.00 7.01
N CYS A 62 -1.79 2.58 6.47
CA CYS A 62 -1.76 3.10 5.12
C CYS A 62 -2.01 1.99 4.09
N ASN A 63 -2.99 2.21 3.21
CA ASN A 63 -3.21 1.33 2.07
C ASN A 63 -2.72 1.92 0.74
N CYS A 64 -2.60 3.24 0.61
CA CYS A 64 -2.23 3.88 -0.65
C CYS A 64 -0.74 3.75 -0.99
N LYS A 65 0.12 3.50 -0.01
CA LYS A 65 1.59 3.35 -0.11
C LYS A 65 2.39 4.66 -0.24
N TYR A 66 1.74 5.81 -0.07
CA TYR A 66 2.34 7.14 -0.15
C TYR A 66 2.39 7.87 1.20
N THR A 67 2.25 7.15 2.32
CA THR A 67 2.39 7.76 3.66
C THR A 67 3.83 8.20 3.91
N THR A 68 3.97 9.30 4.64
CA THR A 68 5.24 9.81 5.16
C THR A 68 5.59 9.25 6.54
N ASP A 69 4.64 8.59 7.21
CA ASP A 69 4.79 7.98 8.53
C ASP A 69 4.41 6.48 8.50
N PRO A 70 5.17 5.62 7.81
CA PRO A 70 4.81 4.22 7.68
C PRO A 70 4.93 3.46 9.01
N PRO A 71 4.02 2.50 9.29
CA PRO A 71 2.96 2.01 8.38
C PRO A 71 1.63 2.79 8.51
N PHE A 72 1.58 3.87 9.26
CA PHE A 72 0.34 4.57 9.60
C PHE A 72 -0.20 5.41 8.45
N CYS A 73 -1.51 5.63 8.46
CA CYS A 73 -2.14 6.55 7.53
C CYS A 73 -2.00 8.00 7.99
N ASP A 74 -1.48 8.85 7.09
CA ASP A 74 -1.29 10.30 7.29
C ASP A 74 -2.21 11.14 6.37
N ALA A 75 -3.21 10.51 5.76
CA ALA A 75 -4.13 11.12 4.79
C ALA A 75 -3.51 11.59 3.46
N SER A 76 -2.26 11.21 3.15
CA SER A 76 -1.62 11.51 1.85
C SER A 76 -2.44 11.03 0.63
N HIS A 77 -3.33 10.07 0.83
CA HIS A 77 -4.20 9.52 -0.21
C HIS A 77 -5.27 10.48 -0.75
N ILE A 78 -5.60 11.57 -0.03
CA ILE A 78 -6.66 12.51 -0.44
C ILE A 78 -6.38 13.14 -1.81
N HIS A 79 -5.11 13.44 -2.10
CA HIS A 79 -4.70 14.09 -3.36
C HIS A 79 -4.07 13.10 -4.35
N LEU A 80 -4.10 11.81 -4.04
CA LEU A 80 -3.33 10.82 -4.77
C LEU A 80 -3.89 10.47 -6.16
N PRO A 81 -5.23 10.39 -6.40
CA PRO A 81 -5.74 9.98 -7.71
C PRO A 81 -5.17 10.80 -8.87
N LEU A 82 -5.17 12.13 -8.75
CA LEU A 82 -4.64 13.03 -9.78
C LEU A 82 -3.12 12.90 -9.94
N LYS A 83 -2.40 12.78 -8.82
CA LYS A 83 -0.93 12.63 -8.84
C LYS A 83 -0.51 11.31 -9.49
N TYR A 84 -1.21 10.24 -9.17
CA TYR A 84 -0.97 8.92 -9.75
C TYR A 84 -1.22 8.92 -11.26
N LEU A 85 -2.39 9.39 -11.70
CA LEU A 85 -2.72 9.43 -13.14
C LEU A 85 -1.70 10.27 -13.92
N LYS A 86 -1.27 11.40 -13.35
CA LYS A 86 -0.20 12.23 -13.94
C LYS A 86 1.13 11.47 -14.02
N ALA A 87 1.56 10.81 -12.94
CA ALA A 87 2.81 10.05 -12.89
C ALA A 87 2.83 8.86 -13.86
N VAL A 88 1.68 8.19 -14.05
CA VAL A 88 1.53 7.13 -15.05
C VAL A 88 1.66 7.72 -16.46
N LYS A 89 0.95 8.81 -16.75
CA LYS A 89 1.00 9.44 -18.08
C LYS A 89 2.39 9.97 -18.46
N GLU A 90 3.09 10.55 -17.49
CA GLU A 90 4.42 11.16 -17.68
C GLU A 90 5.57 10.15 -17.47
N CYS A 91 5.27 8.88 -17.21
CA CYS A 91 6.29 7.88 -16.94
C CYS A 91 7.16 7.63 -18.18
N SER A 92 8.48 7.51 -17.99
CA SER A 92 9.41 7.12 -19.05
C SER A 92 9.13 5.74 -19.67
N GLU A 93 8.33 4.92 -18.99
CA GLU A 93 7.93 3.57 -19.44
C GLU A 93 6.51 3.55 -20.01
N ALA A 94 5.82 4.69 -20.09
CA ALA A 94 4.55 4.80 -20.79
C ALA A 94 4.73 4.44 -22.28
N PRO A 95 3.78 3.72 -22.91
CA PRO A 95 2.44 3.37 -22.41
C PRO A 95 2.35 2.09 -21.53
N HIS A 96 3.48 1.60 -21.01
CA HIS A 96 3.57 0.43 -20.11
C HIS A 96 3.20 -0.93 -20.75
N GLU A 97 3.26 -1.04 -22.08
CA GLU A 97 2.98 -2.29 -22.81
C GLU A 97 3.82 -3.50 -22.35
N SER A 98 5.07 -3.25 -21.92
CA SER A 98 5.99 -4.30 -21.45
C SER A 98 5.87 -4.59 -19.96
N VAL A 99 5.09 -3.80 -19.22
CA VAL A 99 4.92 -3.97 -17.77
C VAL A 99 3.96 -5.11 -17.52
N LYS A 100 4.45 -6.19 -16.90
CA LYS A 100 3.63 -7.40 -16.62
C LYS A 100 2.98 -7.42 -15.24
N ARG A 101 3.50 -6.63 -14.29
CA ARG A 101 3.09 -6.69 -12.88
C ARG A 101 2.95 -5.32 -12.26
N ILE A 102 4.05 -4.57 -12.20
CA ILE A 102 4.06 -3.21 -11.70
C ILE A 102 5.19 -2.43 -12.39
N CYS A 103 4.91 -1.19 -12.78
CA CYS A 103 5.93 -0.24 -13.18
C CYS A 103 6.59 0.28 -11.91
N GLU A 104 7.85 -0.08 -11.69
CA GLU A 104 8.58 0.31 -10.49
C GLU A 104 8.85 1.82 -10.41
N LYS A 105 8.65 2.57 -11.50
CA LYS A 105 8.84 4.02 -11.57
C LYS A 105 7.60 4.81 -11.15
N CYS A 106 6.43 4.46 -11.69
CA CYS A 106 5.19 5.21 -11.46
C CYS A 106 4.12 4.45 -10.66
N GLY A 107 4.31 3.15 -10.42
CA GLY A 107 3.37 2.29 -9.71
C GLY A 107 2.22 1.75 -10.58
N TYR A 108 2.25 1.94 -11.91
CA TYR A 108 1.24 1.38 -12.82
C TYR A 108 1.15 -0.14 -12.70
N VAL A 109 -0.06 -0.66 -12.53
CA VAL A 109 -0.36 -2.10 -12.52
C VAL A 109 -1.32 -2.39 -13.67
N PRO A 110 -0.98 -3.30 -14.60
CA PRO A 110 -1.89 -3.72 -15.67
C PRO A 110 -3.18 -4.30 -15.09
N GLY A 111 -4.34 -4.00 -15.69
CA GLY A 111 -5.62 -4.51 -15.22
C GLY A 111 -6.20 -3.82 -13.97
N MET A 112 -5.51 -2.83 -13.39
CA MET A 112 -5.95 -2.22 -12.13
C MET A 112 -7.20 -1.33 -12.25
N PHE A 113 -7.54 -0.90 -13.47
CA PHE A 113 -8.72 -0.06 -13.75
C PHE A 113 -9.61 -0.63 -14.85
N ASP A 114 -9.39 -1.89 -15.24
CA ASP A 114 -10.09 -2.52 -16.36
C ASP A 114 -11.41 -3.20 -15.94
N ASP A 115 -11.88 -2.95 -14.71
CA ASP A 115 -13.19 -3.39 -14.23
C ASP A 115 -14.27 -2.42 -14.70
N ASP A 116 -14.89 -2.70 -15.85
CA ASP A 116 -16.33 -2.52 -16.15
C ASP A 116 -16.67 -2.85 -17.61
N GLU A 117 -16.40 -4.07 -18.12
CA GLU A 117 -17.07 -4.52 -19.37
C GLU A 117 -17.24 -6.03 -19.61
N ASP A 118 -17.15 -6.92 -18.60
CA ASP A 118 -17.39 -8.37 -18.82
C ASP A 118 -18.10 -9.08 -17.64
N GLU A 119 -19.25 -8.57 -17.21
CA GLU A 119 -20.33 -9.41 -16.67
C GLU A 119 -21.56 -9.29 -17.58
N LYS A 120 -21.71 -10.27 -18.48
CA LYS A 120 -22.91 -10.51 -19.29
C LYS A 120 -23.53 -11.84 -18.89
#